data_AF-A0A0Q7UBP9-F1
#
_entry.id   AF-A0A0Q7UBP9-F1
#
_cell.length_a   1.000
_cell.length_b   1.000
_cell.length_c   1.000
_cell.angle_alpha   90.00
_cell.angle_beta   90.00
_cell.angle_gamma   90.00
#
_symmetry.space_group_name_H-M   'P 1'
#
loop_
_entity.id
_entity.type
_entity.pdbx_description
1 polymer ?
#
loop_
_entity_poly.entity_id
_entity_poly.type
_entity_poly.pdbx_seq_one_letter_code
_entity_poly.pdbx_strand_id
1 'polypeptide(L)'
;MIFARAAAAALAIASAGVTMARAADPLAATGRWTAYERAAARTPPMGWNSWNAFTSDIDEDKVMASARVLVEAGLSAKGYRYVNIDDGWWLKRRAGDGRMLIRTARFPSAATPDGGTSFRPLTDRLHAMGLKAGIYSDIGRNSCGQVFTSTFPNQPEGDLGEREVGLYGHVDQDIALYFQEWGFDLIKVDGCGVRGLPSTDVRVKAGQYRALEPLVDVDSLGRTDVPAVRSLYQAVGDALDRSNPDGDFVYSICLWGAADVRAWGKDVGAMSRTSEDISPTWSRMLHNLDSVSRRALYAHPGSWNDPDMLYVGKGDFDAAHLVEARSHFALWAMVNAPLIIGYDLRTAAPSLLEVLGAREIIALNQDPAGNQAVLAFDSDDVSIFVKTLAGGDKAVAILNRTAAPAEAVLTAEHLKFLATADIELTDLWTGAATRLRADRKFQLAPRQTLVFRARGARKLGDGVFLSEQPGAVNPAVDGVVTPQADPLVHRAILPWRGTRGFGEPPRYGGWGGAQADRTPYDQELAIAGRRFETGLGVLANSRLEVRNAGFRRFTASVGVDDSAQERAQPVTFLVYGDGKLLATSRPLSFGQPPQDLGVEVSGVKVLELVVRTPSPSRHPDPVTWGDAALHR
;
A
#
# COMPACT_ATOMS: atom_id res chain seq x y z
N MET A 1 67.75 -19.79 49.31
CA MET A 1 67.27 -20.29 50.62
C MET A 1 67.38 -19.13 51.59
N ILE A 2 66.37 -18.55 52.26
CA ILE A 2 64.97 -18.91 52.57
C ILE A 2 64.24 -17.57 52.88
N PHE A 3 62.96 -17.45 52.52
CA PHE A 3 61.83 -17.12 53.41
C PHE A 3 60.65 -16.52 52.64
N ALA A 4 59.54 -17.27 52.68
CA ALA A 4 58.22 -16.90 52.21
C ALA A 4 57.52 -15.95 53.20
N ARG A 5 56.70 -15.04 52.67
CA ARG A 5 55.47 -14.56 53.34
C ARG A 5 54.39 -14.28 52.29
N ALA A 6 53.26 -14.94 52.44
CA ALA A 6 52.03 -14.70 51.71
C ALA A 6 51.24 -13.55 52.37
N ALA A 7 50.62 -12.70 51.56
CA ALA A 7 49.57 -11.78 51.98
C ALA A 7 48.45 -11.80 50.93
N ALA A 8 47.24 -12.15 51.35
CA ALA A 8 46.03 -12.16 50.52
C ALA A 8 45.46 -10.73 50.45
N ALA A 9 45.16 -10.27 49.23
CA ALA A 9 44.40 -9.05 48.99
C ALA A 9 43.02 -9.41 48.40
N ALA A 10 41.96 -9.02 49.10
CA ALA A 10 40.58 -9.18 48.66
C ALA A 10 40.25 -8.15 47.57
N LEU A 11 39.74 -8.61 46.42
CA LEU A 11 39.29 -7.77 45.32
C LEU A 11 37.79 -7.48 45.47
N ALA A 12 37.42 -6.22 45.70
CA ALA A 12 36.03 -5.78 45.68
C ALA A 12 35.59 -5.59 44.22
N ILE A 13 34.58 -6.33 43.78
CA ILE A 13 33.95 -6.17 42.46
C ILE A 13 32.78 -5.20 42.62
N ALA A 14 32.88 -4.02 42.00
CA ALA A 14 31.77 -3.10 41.85
C ALA A 14 30.86 -3.59 40.70
N SER A 15 29.63 -3.95 41.02
CA SER A 15 28.59 -4.30 40.05
C SER A 15 27.99 -3.03 39.45
N ALA A 16 28.34 -2.72 38.19
CA ALA A 16 27.63 -1.73 37.40
C ALA A 16 26.25 -2.29 37.00
N GLY A 17 25.19 -1.70 37.54
CA GLY A 17 23.81 -2.04 37.17
C GLY A 17 23.52 -1.61 35.74
N VAL A 18 23.18 -2.57 34.87
CA VAL A 18 22.61 -2.31 33.56
C VAL A 18 21.17 -1.81 33.77
N THR A 19 20.93 -0.52 33.53
CA THR A 19 19.56 -0.01 33.36
C THR A 19 19.02 -0.54 32.05
N MET A 20 18.18 -1.59 32.10
CA MET A 20 17.35 -1.96 30.94
C MET A 20 16.43 -0.77 30.63
N ALA A 21 16.61 -0.15 29.47
CA ALA A 21 15.65 0.81 28.95
C ALA A 21 14.30 0.12 28.87
N ARG A 22 13.32 0.60 29.63
CA ARG A 22 11.94 0.10 29.57
C ARG A 22 11.45 0.32 28.14
N ALA A 23 11.06 -0.76 27.45
CA ALA A 23 10.52 -0.68 26.10
C ALA A 23 9.37 0.34 26.08
N ALA A 24 9.39 1.25 25.10
CA ALA A 24 8.33 2.23 24.93
C ALA A 24 7.00 1.51 24.69
N ASP A 25 5.94 1.93 25.38
CA ASP A 25 4.60 1.38 25.18
C ASP A 25 4.10 1.78 23.78
N PRO A 26 3.92 0.83 22.83
CA PRO A 26 3.51 1.15 21.46
C PRO A 26 2.10 1.75 21.39
N LEU A 27 1.28 1.56 22.43
CA LEU A 27 -0.08 2.09 22.52
C LEU A 27 -0.14 3.43 23.25
N ALA A 28 0.99 3.98 23.69
CA ALA A 28 1.02 5.31 24.29
C ALA A 28 0.56 6.34 23.26
N ALA A 29 -0.30 7.28 23.68
CA ALA A 29 -0.72 8.37 22.83
C ALA A 29 0.45 9.32 22.55
N THR A 30 0.63 9.70 21.28
CA THR A 30 1.74 10.53 20.80
C THR A 30 1.31 11.95 20.46
N GLY A 31 0.02 12.17 20.21
CA GLY A 31 -0.53 13.42 19.69
C GLY A 31 -0.04 13.77 18.28
N ARG A 32 0.47 12.79 17.52
CA ARG A 32 1.08 13.00 16.21
C ARG A 32 0.52 12.01 15.19
N TRP A 33 0.58 12.43 13.93
CA TRP A 33 0.37 11.55 12.78
C TRP A 33 1.71 10.89 12.42
N THR A 34 1.77 9.56 12.40
CA THR A 34 3.03 8.83 12.20
C THR A 34 3.24 8.32 10.79
N ALA A 35 2.19 8.21 9.96
CA ALA A 35 2.35 7.73 8.60
C ALA A 35 3.16 8.74 7.75
N TYR A 36 3.90 8.19 6.79
CA TYR A 36 4.84 8.87 5.90
C TYR A 36 4.17 10.01 5.15
N GLU A 37 4.81 11.19 5.20
CA GLU A 37 4.34 12.39 4.49
C GLU A 37 5.46 12.98 3.63
N ARG A 38 5.30 12.85 2.31
CA ARG A 38 6.13 13.56 1.32
C ARG A 38 5.26 14.30 0.33
N ALA A 39 5.75 15.47 -0.09
CA ALA A 39 5.06 16.31 -1.08
C ALA A 39 4.88 15.57 -2.41
N ALA A 40 5.91 14.84 -2.85
CA ALA A 40 5.95 14.10 -4.12
C ALA A 40 4.89 12.99 -4.26
N ALA A 41 4.27 12.57 -3.14
CA ALA A 41 3.25 11.52 -3.09
C ALA A 41 1.97 11.96 -2.36
N ARG A 42 1.66 13.27 -2.32
CA ARG A 42 0.40 13.77 -1.73
C ARG A 42 -0.85 13.19 -2.40
N THR A 43 -0.74 12.82 -3.67
CA THR A 43 -1.66 11.95 -4.41
C THR A 43 -0.88 10.75 -4.94
N PRO A 44 -1.55 9.66 -5.36
CA PRO A 44 -0.86 8.48 -5.90
C PRO A 44 0.04 8.88 -7.10
N PRO A 45 1.33 8.50 -7.12
CA PRO A 45 2.21 8.80 -8.24
C PRO A 45 1.71 8.20 -9.56
N MET A 46 1.92 8.92 -10.66
CA MET A 46 1.53 8.49 -12.00
C MET A 46 2.71 8.57 -12.96
N GLY A 47 2.88 7.57 -13.83
CA GLY A 47 4.05 7.50 -14.69
C GLY A 47 4.08 6.28 -15.60
N TRP A 48 5.28 5.86 -15.96
CA TRP A 48 5.59 4.70 -16.79
C TRP A 48 6.79 3.95 -16.22
N ASN A 49 6.80 2.63 -16.34
CA ASN A 49 7.93 1.77 -15.97
C ASN A 49 8.23 0.78 -17.11
N SER A 50 9.51 0.51 -17.33
CA SER A 50 10.01 -0.29 -18.45
C SER A 50 9.76 -1.79 -18.38
N TRP A 51 9.52 -2.36 -17.19
CA TRP A 51 9.63 -3.80 -16.94
C TRP A 51 8.64 -4.64 -17.76
N ASN A 52 7.35 -4.32 -17.70
CA ASN A 52 6.30 -5.10 -18.38
C ASN A 52 6.40 -5.03 -19.92
N ALA A 53 7.06 -3.99 -20.44
CA ALA A 53 7.32 -3.78 -21.86
C ALA A 53 8.59 -4.51 -22.34
N PHE A 54 9.67 -4.42 -21.57
CA PHE A 54 11.02 -4.74 -22.05
C PHE A 54 11.77 -5.77 -21.20
N THR A 55 11.26 -6.12 -20.03
CA THR A 55 11.98 -6.91 -19.01
C THR A 55 13.36 -6.28 -18.76
N SER A 56 14.45 -7.05 -18.79
CA SER A 56 15.81 -6.54 -18.65
C SER A 56 16.43 -6.05 -19.96
N ASP A 57 15.80 -6.25 -21.13
CA ASP A 57 16.27 -5.70 -22.41
C ASP A 57 15.88 -4.22 -22.56
N ILE A 58 16.34 -3.40 -21.62
CA ILE A 58 16.13 -1.95 -21.62
C ILE A 58 17.34 -1.25 -22.26
N ASP A 59 17.05 -0.16 -22.97
CA ASP A 59 18.04 0.76 -23.53
C ASP A 59 17.52 2.21 -23.51
N GLU A 60 18.44 3.16 -23.69
CA GLU A 60 18.15 4.59 -23.64
C GLU A 60 17.12 5.04 -24.67
N ASP A 61 17.17 4.47 -25.88
CA ASP A 61 16.25 4.83 -26.96
C ASP A 61 14.81 4.43 -26.63
N LYS A 62 14.62 3.22 -26.09
CA LYS A 62 13.31 2.75 -25.59
C LYS A 62 12.78 3.69 -24.50
N VAL A 63 13.60 4.04 -23.51
CA VAL A 63 13.21 4.93 -22.40
C VAL A 63 12.82 6.32 -22.93
N MET A 64 13.67 6.93 -23.75
CA MET A 64 13.43 8.27 -24.29
C MET A 64 12.25 8.29 -25.28
N ALA A 65 12.01 7.22 -26.03
CA ALA A 65 10.84 7.10 -26.88
C ALA A 65 9.53 7.02 -26.08
N SER A 66 9.48 6.21 -25.02
CA SER A 66 8.32 6.17 -24.11
C SER A 66 8.07 7.53 -23.45
N ALA A 67 9.14 8.22 -23.01
CA ALA A 67 9.05 9.57 -22.45
C ALA A 67 8.45 10.58 -23.44
N ARG A 68 8.86 10.53 -24.72
CA ARG A 68 8.29 11.39 -25.77
C ARG A 68 6.80 11.13 -25.96
N VAL A 69 6.37 9.87 -26.00
CA VAL A 69 4.94 9.54 -26.13
C VAL A 69 4.13 10.10 -24.97
N LEU A 70 4.63 10.06 -23.72
CA LEU A 70 3.92 10.66 -22.57
C LEU A 70 3.65 12.16 -22.78
N VAL A 71 4.60 12.88 -23.35
CA VAL A 71 4.48 14.33 -23.61
C VAL A 71 3.58 14.58 -24.82
N GLU A 72 3.86 13.93 -25.95
CA GLU A 72 3.17 14.13 -27.23
C GLU A 72 1.68 13.72 -27.17
N ALA A 73 1.37 12.64 -26.45
CA ALA A 73 -0.02 12.22 -26.22
C ALA A 73 -0.73 13.04 -25.13
N GLY A 74 -0.05 14.01 -24.51
CA GLY A 74 -0.60 14.86 -23.46
C GLY A 74 -0.88 14.14 -22.14
N LEU A 75 -0.30 12.96 -21.92
CA LEU A 75 -0.42 12.22 -20.66
C LEU A 75 0.35 12.91 -19.52
N SER A 76 1.52 13.50 -19.81
CA SER A 76 2.28 14.25 -18.80
C SER A 76 1.49 15.43 -18.22
N ALA A 77 0.74 16.13 -19.06
CA ALA A 77 -0.17 17.20 -18.65
C ALA A 77 -1.36 16.71 -17.80
N LYS A 78 -1.67 15.41 -17.85
CA LYS A 78 -2.69 14.74 -17.03
C LYS A 78 -2.13 14.13 -15.74
N GLY A 79 -0.82 14.22 -15.50
CA GLY A 79 -0.18 13.79 -14.26
C GLY A 79 0.87 12.69 -14.42
N TYR A 80 0.97 12.03 -15.57
CA TYR A 80 1.97 10.98 -15.82
C TYR A 80 3.38 11.55 -15.96
N ARG A 81 4.09 11.70 -14.83
CA ARG A 81 5.36 12.45 -14.77
C ARG A 81 6.58 11.57 -14.55
N TYR A 82 6.43 10.40 -13.93
CA TYR A 82 7.57 9.53 -13.63
C TYR A 82 7.90 8.61 -14.82
N VAL A 83 9.18 8.55 -15.21
CA VAL A 83 9.73 7.62 -16.20
C VAL A 83 10.76 6.74 -15.50
N ASN A 84 10.36 5.50 -15.21
CA ASN A 84 11.10 4.59 -14.35
C ASN A 84 11.88 3.56 -15.17
N ILE A 85 13.16 3.43 -14.88
CA ILE A 85 14.04 2.36 -15.37
C ILE A 85 14.02 1.23 -14.34
N ASP A 86 13.57 0.06 -14.76
CA ASP A 86 13.56 -1.16 -13.96
C ASP A 86 14.84 -2.01 -14.15
N ASP A 87 14.87 -3.26 -13.68
CA ASP A 87 16.07 -4.13 -13.72
C ASP A 87 16.74 -4.22 -15.12
N GLY A 88 18.06 -4.43 -15.15
CA GLY A 88 18.87 -4.63 -16.37
C GLY A 88 19.76 -3.45 -16.78
N TRP A 89 19.73 -2.32 -16.06
CA TRP A 89 20.46 -1.09 -16.42
C TRP A 89 21.94 -1.09 -16.02
N TRP A 90 22.28 -1.80 -14.94
CA TRP A 90 23.64 -1.89 -14.42
C TRP A 90 24.51 -2.84 -15.25
N LEU A 91 25.81 -2.56 -15.24
CA LEU A 91 26.84 -3.47 -15.72
C LEU A 91 27.38 -4.31 -14.57
N LYS A 92 27.89 -3.64 -13.53
CA LYS A 92 28.55 -4.24 -12.34
C LYS A 92 28.95 -3.16 -11.34
N ARG A 93 29.40 -3.56 -10.15
CA ARG A 93 30.16 -2.69 -9.24
C ARG A 93 31.62 -2.56 -9.68
N ARG A 94 32.18 -1.37 -9.50
CA ARG A 94 33.61 -1.10 -9.73
C ARG A 94 34.45 -1.74 -8.64
N ALA A 95 35.46 -2.52 -9.03
CA ALA A 95 36.45 -3.05 -8.10
C ALA A 95 37.18 -1.91 -7.36
N GLY A 96 37.38 -2.09 -6.05
CA GLY A 96 38.10 -1.16 -5.19
C GLY A 96 37.19 -0.28 -4.33
N ASP A 97 36.16 0.34 -4.90
CA ASP A 97 35.27 1.26 -4.17
C ASP A 97 33.78 0.91 -4.23
N GLY A 98 33.38 -0.12 -4.97
CA GLY A 98 32.02 -0.63 -4.98
C GLY A 98 31.02 0.27 -5.72
N ARG A 99 31.47 1.34 -6.40
CA ARG A 99 30.57 2.25 -7.14
C ARG A 99 29.83 1.50 -8.24
N MET A 100 28.53 1.75 -8.39
CA MET A 100 27.75 1.17 -9.49
C MET A 100 28.20 1.70 -10.86
N LEU A 101 28.43 0.80 -11.81
CA LEU A 101 28.74 1.12 -13.20
C LEU A 101 27.54 0.79 -14.09
N ILE A 102 27.23 1.71 -15.00
CA ILE A 102 26.11 1.60 -15.94
C ILE A 102 26.55 0.86 -17.21
N ARG A 103 25.64 0.11 -17.82
CA ARG A 103 25.86 -0.55 -19.12
C ARG A 103 25.82 0.46 -20.27
N THR A 104 26.93 1.13 -20.54
CA THR A 104 27.02 2.19 -21.57
C THR A 104 26.72 1.72 -23.00
N ALA A 105 26.85 0.43 -23.30
CA ALA A 105 26.40 -0.14 -24.58
C ALA A 105 24.88 -0.07 -24.78
N ARG A 106 24.09 0.03 -23.70
CA ARG A 106 22.63 0.22 -23.71
C ARG A 106 22.23 1.66 -23.39
N PHE A 107 23.03 2.33 -22.57
CA PHE A 107 22.86 3.73 -22.17
C PHE A 107 24.08 4.56 -22.57
N PRO A 108 24.23 4.89 -23.87
CA PRO A 108 25.45 5.54 -24.38
C PRO A 108 25.70 6.91 -23.76
N SER A 109 24.66 7.65 -23.36
CA SER A 109 24.84 8.94 -22.69
C SER A 109 25.47 8.81 -21.30
N ALA A 110 25.49 7.61 -20.72
CA ALA A 110 26.05 7.40 -19.40
C ALA A 110 27.58 7.35 -19.37
N ALA A 111 28.25 7.26 -20.52
CA ALA A 111 29.70 7.24 -20.60
C ALA A 111 30.31 8.60 -20.20
N THR A 112 31.28 8.60 -19.29
CA THR A 112 32.02 9.81 -18.91
C THR A 112 33.47 9.76 -19.43
N PRO A 113 34.11 10.91 -19.71
CA PRO A 113 35.46 10.94 -20.29
C PRO A 113 36.57 10.29 -19.44
N ASP A 114 36.37 10.22 -18.13
CA ASP A 114 37.29 9.64 -17.15
C ASP A 114 37.13 8.11 -16.99
N GLY A 115 36.30 7.47 -17.82
CA GLY A 115 36.04 6.03 -17.76
C GLY A 115 35.06 5.63 -16.64
N GLY A 116 34.46 6.60 -15.95
CA GLY A 116 33.31 6.38 -15.08
C GLY A 116 31.99 6.24 -15.85
N THR A 117 30.89 6.24 -15.10
CA THR A 117 29.53 6.31 -15.68
C THR A 117 28.62 7.19 -14.85
N SER A 118 27.69 7.88 -15.51
CA SER A 118 26.68 8.72 -14.85
C SER A 118 25.35 8.74 -15.58
N PHE A 119 24.24 8.55 -14.87
CA PHE A 119 22.91 8.75 -15.46
C PHE A 119 22.48 10.22 -15.55
N ARG A 120 23.30 11.17 -15.06
CA ARG A 120 22.95 12.59 -15.06
C ARG A 120 22.51 13.13 -16.43
N PRO A 121 23.18 12.79 -17.56
CA PRO A 121 22.72 13.24 -18.89
C PRO A 121 21.35 12.68 -19.30
N LEU A 122 20.94 11.52 -18.79
CA LEU A 122 19.61 10.96 -19.03
C LEU A 122 18.55 11.65 -18.17
N THR A 123 18.81 11.82 -16.88
CA THR A 123 17.88 12.49 -15.96
C THR A 123 17.69 13.95 -16.33
N ASP A 124 18.75 14.69 -16.67
CA ASP A 124 18.66 16.08 -17.16
C ASP A 124 17.79 16.20 -18.42
N ARG A 125 17.85 15.22 -19.33
CA ARG A 125 16.97 15.19 -20.52
C ARG A 125 15.51 14.94 -20.16
N LEU A 126 15.23 14.02 -19.22
CA LEU A 126 13.87 13.79 -18.73
C LEU A 126 13.32 15.03 -18.00
N HIS A 127 14.14 15.67 -17.16
CA HIS A 127 13.79 16.90 -16.46
C HIS A 127 13.53 18.06 -17.42
N ALA A 128 14.32 18.20 -18.50
CA ALA A 128 14.10 19.19 -19.55
C ALA A 128 12.76 18.99 -20.29
N MET A 129 12.20 17.78 -20.27
CA MET A 129 10.85 17.48 -20.78
C MET A 129 9.74 17.75 -19.75
N GLY A 130 10.08 18.20 -18.53
CA GLY A 130 9.16 18.35 -17.41
C GLY A 130 8.74 17.03 -16.75
N LEU A 131 9.48 15.95 -17.03
CA LEU A 131 9.27 14.63 -16.43
C LEU A 131 10.19 14.44 -15.22
N LYS A 132 9.97 13.35 -14.49
CA LYS A 132 10.71 12.90 -13.32
C LYS A 132 11.34 11.54 -13.63
N ALA A 133 12.57 11.29 -13.17
CA ALA A 133 13.31 10.07 -13.45
C ALA A 133 13.19 9.09 -12.27
N GLY A 134 12.89 7.81 -12.56
CA GLY A 134 12.88 6.74 -11.56
C GLY A 134 13.94 5.66 -11.83
N ILE A 135 14.50 5.11 -10.76
CA ILE A 135 15.48 4.03 -10.80
C ILE A 135 15.03 2.82 -9.98
N TYR A 136 15.57 1.65 -10.30
CA TYR A 136 15.33 0.39 -9.61
C TYR A 136 16.58 -0.09 -8.88
N SER A 137 16.38 -0.71 -7.71
CA SER A 137 17.37 -1.51 -7.00
C SER A 137 16.70 -2.63 -6.20
N ASP A 138 17.50 -3.47 -5.54
CA ASP A 138 17.04 -4.53 -4.62
C ASP A 138 17.69 -4.32 -3.24
N ILE A 139 16.98 -4.63 -2.16
CA ILE A 139 17.46 -4.43 -0.80
C ILE A 139 18.54 -5.44 -0.36
N GLY A 140 18.60 -6.60 -1.03
CA GLY A 140 19.59 -7.64 -0.78
C GLY A 140 20.88 -7.43 -1.57
N ARG A 141 21.67 -8.50 -1.72
CA ARG A 141 22.95 -8.45 -2.46
C ARG A 141 22.76 -8.44 -3.99
N ASN A 142 21.68 -9.06 -4.46
CA ASN A 142 21.44 -9.37 -5.87
C ASN A 142 20.00 -9.02 -6.23
N SER A 143 19.77 -8.60 -7.47
CA SER A 143 18.44 -8.23 -7.95
C SER A 143 17.55 -9.43 -8.29
N CYS A 144 16.26 -9.18 -8.53
CA CYS A 144 15.34 -10.19 -9.05
C CYS A 144 15.81 -10.81 -10.37
N GLY A 145 16.40 -10.00 -11.25
CA GLY A 145 17.06 -10.43 -12.48
C GLY A 145 18.05 -11.57 -12.27
N GLN A 146 18.84 -11.51 -11.19
CA GLN A 146 19.83 -12.52 -10.85
C GLN A 146 19.21 -13.72 -10.11
N VAL A 147 18.25 -13.46 -9.22
CA VAL A 147 17.68 -14.49 -8.35
C VAL A 147 16.70 -15.40 -9.10
N PHE A 148 15.78 -14.82 -9.89
CA PHE A 148 14.64 -15.55 -10.47
C PHE A 148 14.62 -15.62 -12.00
N THR A 149 15.35 -14.74 -12.68
CA THR A 149 15.36 -14.67 -14.15
C THR A 149 16.78 -14.66 -14.72
N SER A 150 17.67 -15.51 -14.17
CA SER A 150 19.10 -15.51 -14.50
C SER A 150 19.44 -15.81 -15.97
N THR A 151 18.44 -16.18 -16.78
CA THR A 151 18.56 -16.41 -18.24
C THR A 151 18.21 -15.19 -19.07
N PHE A 152 17.67 -14.13 -18.45
CA PHE A 152 17.34 -12.89 -19.14
C PHE A 152 18.62 -12.14 -19.57
N PRO A 153 18.56 -11.30 -20.62
CA PRO A 153 19.70 -10.52 -21.07
C PRO A 153 20.15 -9.52 -19.99
N ASN A 154 21.34 -8.94 -20.20
CA ASN A 154 21.89 -7.85 -19.39
C ASN A 154 22.12 -8.19 -17.90
N GLN A 155 22.42 -9.46 -17.58
CA GLN A 155 22.89 -9.86 -16.25
C GLN A 155 24.18 -9.11 -15.85
N PRO A 156 24.39 -8.83 -14.55
CA PRO A 156 25.65 -8.23 -14.07
C PRO A 156 26.88 -9.06 -14.45
N GLU A 157 27.98 -8.36 -14.74
CA GLU A 157 29.23 -8.95 -15.23
C GLU A 157 30.36 -8.85 -14.20
N GLY A 158 31.45 -9.58 -14.43
CA GLY A 158 32.65 -9.52 -13.58
C GLY A 158 32.71 -10.63 -12.53
N ASP A 159 33.53 -10.41 -11.51
CA ASP A 159 33.72 -11.37 -10.42
C ASP A 159 32.52 -11.44 -9.45
N LEU A 160 32.68 -12.18 -8.35
CA LEU A 160 31.63 -12.38 -7.37
C LEU A 160 31.17 -11.07 -6.69
N GLY A 161 32.10 -10.18 -6.34
CA GLY A 161 31.78 -8.93 -5.67
C GLY A 161 31.27 -7.88 -6.65
N GLU A 162 31.81 -7.86 -7.87
CA GLU A 162 31.36 -6.97 -8.94
C GLU A 162 29.90 -7.23 -9.35
N ARG A 163 29.42 -8.47 -9.24
CA ARG A 163 28.04 -8.84 -9.62
C ARG A 163 26.99 -8.57 -8.54
N GLU A 164 27.37 -8.19 -7.32
CA GLU A 164 26.40 -7.90 -6.24
C GLU A 164 25.83 -6.49 -6.38
N VAL A 165 24.85 -6.32 -7.26
CA VAL A 165 24.32 -5.00 -7.63
C VAL A 165 23.22 -4.46 -6.69
N GLY A 166 22.75 -5.25 -5.73
CA GLY A 166 21.77 -4.79 -4.73
C GLY A 166 22.37 -3.91 -3.64
N LEU A 167 21.52 -3.25 -2.84
CA LEU A 167 21.89 -2.24 -1.85
C LEU A 167 22.55 -2.80 -0.58
N TYR A 168 22.53 -4.11 -0.36
CA TYR A 168 23.01 -4.70 0.90
C TYR A 168 24.49 -4.39 1.15
N GLY A 169 24.77 -3.59 2.18
CA GLY A 169 26.12 -3.10 2.50
C GLY A 169 26.54 -1.82 1.78
N HIS A 170 25.69 -1.27 0.91
CA HIS A 170 25.97 -0.11 0.06
C HIS A 170 24.88 0.98 0.10
N VAL A 171 23.88 0.89 0.99
CA VAL A 171 22.71 1.79 1.04
C VAL A 171 23.09 3.27 0.97
N ASP A 172 23.95 3.78 1.87
CA ASP A 172 24.32 5.20 1.88
C ASP A 172 25.06 5.62 0.60
N GLN A 173 25.97 4.79 0.13
CA GLN A 173 26.77 5.04 -1.06
C GLN A 173 25.89 5.13 -2.32
N ASP A 174 25.04 4.13 -2.51
CA ASP A 174 24.21 4.00 -3.72
C ASP A 174 23.08 5.02 -3.72
N ILE A 175 22.47 5.32 -2.57
CA ILE A 175 21.42 6.36 -2.50
C ILE A 175 22.01 7.75 -2.77
N ALA A 176 23.20 8.07 -2.23
CA ALA A 176 23.90 9.31 -2.59
C ALA A 176 24.23 9.36 -4.09
N LEU A 177 24.71 8.25 -4.67
CA LEU A 177 24.99 8.15 -6.10
C LEU A 177 23.73 8.40 -6.95
N TYR A 178 22.62 7.74 -6.62
CA TYR A 178 21.40 7.80 -7.43
C TYR A 178 20.71 9.17 -7.33
N PHE A 179 20.66 9.77 -6.13
CA PHE A 179 19.90 10.99 -5.92
C PHE A 179 20.77 12.27 -6.03
N GLN A 180 21.97 12.30 -5.46
CA GLN A 180 22.82 13.50 -5.51
C GLN A 180 23.56 13.62 -6.84
N GLU A 181 24.21 12.54 -7.27
CA GLU A 181 25.06 12.60 -8.46
C GLU A 181 24.24 12.43 -9.74
N TRP A 182 23.37 11.42 -9.79
CA TRP A 182 22.59 11.11 -10.99
C TRP A 182 21.28 11.88 -11.10
N GLY A 183 20.74 12.40 -9.99
CA GLY A 183 19.54 13.24 -10.01
C GLY A 183 18.24 12.48 -10.29
N PHE A 184 18.07 11.28 -9.75
CA PHE A 184 16.78 10.58 -9.78
C PHE A 184 15.78 11.17 -8.78
N ASP A 185 14.49 11.02 -9.06
CA ASP A 185 13.36 11.52 -8.26
C ASP A 185 12.52 10.39 -7.64
N LEU A 186 12.72 9.15 -8.09
CA LEU A 186 12.01 7.98 -7.61
C LEU A 186 12.96 6.79 -7.50
N ILE A 187 12.82 5.99 -6.44
CA ILE A 187 13.45 4.67 -6.37
C ILE A 187 12.43 3.59 -6.04
N LYS A 188 12.42 2.53 -6.84
CA LYS A 188 11.79 1.24 -6.51
C LYS A 188 12.85 0.34 -5.89
N VAL A 189 12.61 -0.13 -4.66
CA VAL A 189 13.50 -1.08 -3.97
C VAL A 189 12.78 -2.41 -3.78
N ASP A 190 13.34 -3.45 -4.38
CA ASP A 190 12.82 -4.81 -4.39
C ASP A 190 13.34 -5.69 -3.25
N GLY A 191 12.74 -6.86 -3.09
CA GLY A 191 13.00 -7.80 -2.00
C GLY A 191 13.58 -9.16 -2.40
N CYS A 192 14.00 -9.37 -3.65
CA CYS A 192 14.44 -10.68 -4.12
C CYS A 192 15.72 -11.17 -3.45
N GLY A 193 16.67 -10.27 -3.24
CA GLY A 193 17.95 -10.60 -2.61
C GLY A 193 17.84 -10.99 -1.13
N VAL A 194 16.72 -10.68 -0.46
CA VAL A 194 16.41 -11.13 0.92
C VAL A 194 15.43 -12.31 0.97
N ARG A 195 15.06 -12.85 -0.19
CA ARG A 195 14.19 -14.04 -0.37
C ARG A 195 14.96 -15.24 -0.92
N GLY A 196 15.97 -15.01 -1.77
CA GLY A 196 16.69 -16.06 -2.49
C GLY A 196 18.16 -16.17 -2.12
N LEU A 197 18.83 -17.15 -2.75
CA LEU A 197 20.26 -17.44 -2.62
C LEU A 197 20.75 -17.78 -1.18
N PRO A 198 20.05 -18.68 -0.44
CA PRO A 198 20.60 -19.23 0.81
C PRO A 198 21.89 -20.01 0.56
N SER A 199 22.64 -20.29 1.63
CA SER A 199 23.86 -21.14 1.56
C SER A 199 23.63 -22.53 0.95
N THR A 200 22.39 -23.00 0.93
CA THR A 200 21.98 -24.28 0.35
C THR A 200 21.74 -24.25 -1.15
N ASP A 201 21.57 -23.07 -1.77
CA ASP A 201 21.29 -22.89 -3.21
C ASP A 201 22.45 -23.44 -4.05
N VAL A 202 22.13 -24.13 -5.13
CA VAL A 202 23.10 -24.77 -6.03
C VAL A 202 24.07 -23.76 -6.66
N ARG A 203 23.61 -22.55 -6.94
CA ARG A 203 24.42 -21.48 -7.54
C ARG A 203 25.40 -20.89 -6.51
N VAL A 204 24.97 -20.80 -5.24
CA VAL A 204 25.86 -20.39 -4.14
C VAL A 204 26.93 -21.46 -3.88
N LYS A 205 26.56 -22.74 -3.83
CA LYS A 205 27.52 -23.85 -3.69
C LYS A 205 28.51 -23.94 -4.85
N ALA A 206 28.07 -23.56 -6.05
CA ALA A 206 28.93 -23.47 -7.23
C ALA A 206 29.84 -22.21 -7.24
N GLY A 207 29.79 -21.37 -6.21
CA GLY A 207 30.59 -20.15 -6.10
C GLY A 207 30.13 -19.02 -7.02
N GLN A 208 28.90 -19.10 -7.56
CA GLN A 208 28.37 -18.09 -8.48
C GLN A 208 27.85 -16.84 -7.74
N TYR A 209 27.35 -17.00 -6.52
CA TYR A 209 26.80 -15.96 -5.65
C TYR A 209 27.26 -16.15 -4.20
N ARG A 210 27.34 -15.07 -3.40
CA ARG A 210 27.46 -15.18 -1.94
C ARG A 210 26.08 -15.37 -1.32
N ALA A 211 26.04 -16.19 -0.27
CA ALA A 211 24.83 -16.38 0.49
C ALA A 211 24.37 -15.08 1.18
N LEU A 212 23.07 -14.85 1.15
CA LEU A 212 22.37 -14.06 2.15
C LEU A 212 21.20 -14.93 2.61
N GLU A 213 21.20 -15.32 3.89
CA GLU A 213 20.12 -16.16 4.39
C GLU A 213 18.79 -15.40 4.30
N PRO A 214 17.72 -16.02 3.76
CA PRO A 214 16.45 -15.34 3.54
C PRO A 214 15.90 -14.74 4.83
N LEU A 215 15.59 -13.44 4.78
CA LEU A 215 14.82 -12.77 5.82
C LEU A 215 13.32 -12.86 5.54
N VAL A 216 12.95 -12.99 4.26
CA VAL A 216 11.59 -13.28 3.81
C VAL A 216 11.52 -14.74 3.40
N ASP A 217 10.75 -15.52 4.14
CA ASP A 217 10.53 -16.94 3.88
C ASP A 217 9.14 -17.14 3.29
N VAL A 218 9.12 -17.57 2.03
CA VAL A 218 7.87 -17.69 1.26
C VAL A 218 7.15 -19.01 1.43
N ASP A 219 7.83 -19.99 2.04
CA ASP A 219 7.21 -21.26 2.41
C ASP A 219 6.62 -21.18 3.84
N SER A 220 7.13 -20.28 4.68
CA SER A 220 6.69 -20.14 6.07
C SER A 220 6.76 -18.69 6.57
N LEU A 221 5.59 -18.06 6.72
CA LEU A 221 5.46 -16.72 7.29
C LEU A 221 6.08 -16.60 8.70
N GLY A 222 5.96 -17.67 9.51
CA GLY A 222 6.52 -17.70 10.86
C GLY A 222 8.06 -17.71 10.92
N ARG A 223 8.73 -17.99 9.79
CA ARG A 223 10.20 -17.91 9.67
C ARG A 223 10.67 -16.55 9.11
N THR A 224 9.76 -15.69 8.65
CA THR A 224 10.10 -14.35 8.15
C THR A 224 10.50 -13.43 9.30
N ASP A 225 11.66 -12.79 9.20
CA ASP A 225 12.15 -11.79 10.16
C ASP A 225 11.64 -10.40 9.78
N VAL A 226 10.39 -10.11 10.17
CA VAL A 226 9.73 -8.82 9.89
C VAL A 226 10.56 -7.62 10.41
N PRO A 227 11.06 -7.60 11.67
CA PRO A 227 11.90 -6.50 12.15
C PRO A 227 13.17 -6.27 11.31
N ALA A 228 13.87 -7.33 10.91
CA ALA A 228 15.08 -7.19 10.09
C ALA A 228 14.78 -6.63 8.70
N VAL A 229 13.72 -7.12 8.05
CA VAL A 229 13.27 -6.60 6.74
C VAL A 229 12.91 -5.11 6.86
N ARG A 230 12.08 -4.74 7.84
CA ARG A 230 11.73 -3.32 8.08
C ARG A 230 12.97 -2.47 8.29
N SER A 231 13.94 -2.94 9.07
CA SER A 231 15.17 -2.19 9.35
C SER A 231 16.00 -1.91 8.09
N LEU A 232 16.05 -2.84 7.13
CA LEU A 232 16.74 -2.61 5.86
C LEU A 232 16.05 -1.52 5.03
N TYR A 233 14.72 -1.60 4.91
CA TYR A 233 13.95 -0.59 4.16
C TYR A 233 13.98 0.79 4.85
N GLN A 234 13.99 0.84 6.18
CA GLN A 234 14.17 2.07 6.94
C GLN A 234 15.54 2.71 6.66
N ALA A 235 16.61 1.92 6.58
CA ALA A 235 17.95 2.44 6.30
C ALA A 235 18.01 3.17 4.94
N VAL A 236 17.27 2.68 3.94
CA VAL A 236 17.12 3.37 2.65
C VAL A 236 16.35 4.68 2.80
N GLY A 237 15.24 4.70 3.54
CA GLY A 237 14.48 5.92 3.83
C GLY A 237 15.36 6.98 4.51
N ASP A 238 16.13 6.57 5.53
CA ASP A 238 17.05 7.47 6.24
C ASP A 238 18.17 7.99 5.33
N ALA A 239 18.67 7.14 4.42
CA ALA A 239 19.68 7.54 3.45
C ALA A 239 19.13 8.51 2.40
N LEU A 240 17.88 8.34 1.97
CA LEU A 240 17.18 9.27 1.08
C LEU A 240 17.01 10.63 1.76
N ASP A 241 16.62 10.67 3.03
CA ASP A 241 16.48 11.92 3.79
C ASP A 241 17.81 12.68 3.93
N ARG A 242 18.93 11.96 4.07
CA ARG A 242 20.28 12.55 4.05
C ARG A 242 20.69 13.00 2.65
N SER A 243 20.32 12.24 1.63
CA SER A 243 20.86 12.40 0.28
C SER A 243 20.04 13.31 -0.62
N ASN A 244 18.76 13.51 -0.31
CA ASN A 244 17.87 14.41 -1.03
C ASN A 244 17.10 15.34 -0.06
N PRO A 245 17.77 16.37 0.48
CA PRO A 245 17.25 17.16 1.60
C PRO A 245 16.06 18.07 1.24
N ASP A 246 15.74 18.26 -0.05
CA ASP A 246 14.52 18.97 -0.44
C ASP A 246 13.25 18.11 -0.26
N GLY A 247 13.41 16.79 -0.08
CA GLY A 247 12.33 15.84 0.14
C GLY A 247 11.44 15.61 -1.08
N ASP A 248 11.84 16.03 -2.28
CA ASP A 248 11.09 15.83 -3.54
C ASP A 248 11.47 14.49 -4.19
N PHE A 249 11.15 13.39 -3.49
CA PHE A 249 11.32 12.05 -4.02
C PHE A 249 10.18 11.09 -3.67
N VAL A 250 10.04 10.03 -4.48
CA VAL A 250 9.15 8.90 -4.22
C VAL A 250 9.97 7.67 -3.89
N TYR A 251 9.69 7.08 -2.72
CA TYR A 251 10.26 5.80 -2.30
C TYR A 251 9.21 4.70 -2.43
N SER A 252 9.41 3.79 -3.37
CA SER A 252 8.52 2.66 -3.66
C SER A 252 9.09 1.35 -3.08
N ILE A 253 8.38 0.78 -2.09
CA ILE A 253 8.73 -0.47 -1.43
C ILE A 253 8.12 -1.65 -2.23
N CYS A 254 8.95 -2.56 -2.72
CA CYS A 254 8.53 -3.73 -3.48
C CYS A 254 8.82 -5.01 -2.70
N LEU A 255 7.91 -5.35 -1.78
CA LEU A 255 7.94 -6.58 -0.96
C LEU A 255 6.72 -7.48 -1.17
N TRP A 256 5.89 -7.21 -2.17
CA TRP A 256 4.78 -8.08 -2.57
C TRP A 256 3.75 -8.40 -1.48
N GLY A 257 3.59 -7.52 -0.48
CA GLY A 257 2.76 -7.79 0.70
C GLY A 257 3.45 -8.63 1.80
N ALA A 258 4.64 -9.18 1.54
CA ALA A 258 5.40 -9.99 2.49
C ALA A 258 5.93 -9.18 3.67
N ALA A 259 6.42 -9.90 4.69
CA ALA A 259 6.96 -9.34 5.92
C ALA A 259 6.03 -8.32 6.62
N ASP A 260 4.71 -8.53 6.51
CA ASP A 260 3.68 -7.64 7.05
C ASP A 260 3.90 -6.16 6.70
N VAL A 261 4.37 -5.90 5.47
CA VAL A 261 4.63 -4.53 4.97
C VAL A 261 3.41 -3.62 5.04
N ARG A 262 2.19 -4.18 5.14
CA ARG A 262 0.96 -3.43 5.43
C ARG A 262 1.08 -2.60 6.72
N ALA A 263 1.62 -3.18 7.78
CA ALA A 263 1.65 -2.55 9.10
C ALA A 263 2.67 -1.41 9.20
N TRP A 264 3.80 -1.52 8.48
CA TRP A 264 4.94 -0.60 8.64
C TRP A 264 5.37 0.13 7.36
N GLY A 265 5.00 -0.34 6.17
CA GLY A 265 5.43 0.26 4.90
C GLY A 265 5.00 1.72 4.78
N LYS A 266 3.80 2.03 5.29
CA LYS A 266 3.27 3.39 5.39
C LYS A 266 4.05 4.33 6.30
N ASP A 267 4.95 3.83 7.14
CA ASP A 267 5.80 4.65 8.01
C ASP A 267 7.15 4.97 7.33
N VAL A 268 7.46 4.28 6.23
CA VAL A 268 8.81 4.26 5.62
C VAL A 268 8.82 4.77 4.17
N GLY A 269 7.82 4.39 3.37
CA GLY A 269 7.79 4.64 1.93
C GLY A 269 6.55 5.39 1.47
N ALA A 270 6.65 5.95 0.27
CA ALA A 270 5.54 6.63 -0.41
C ALA A 270 4.54 5.65 -1.02
N MET A 271 4.95 4.41 -1.25
CA MET A 271 4.05 3.33 -1.64
C MET A 271 4.66 1.98 -1.28
N SER A 272 3.80 0.97 -1.12
CA SER A 272 4.22 -0.41 -0.87
C SER A 272 3.40 -1.41 -1.66
N ARG A 273 4.09 -2.30 -2.38
CA ARG A 273 3.48 -3.40 -3.13
C ARG A 273 2.68 -4.32 -2.22
N THR A 274 1.43 -4.63 -2.60
CA THR A 274 0.51 -5.45 -1.79
C THR A 274 0.44 -6.91 -2.23
N SER A 275 0.98 -7.25 -3.40
CA SER A 275 0.97 -8.60 -3.95
C SER A 275 2.18 -8.87 -4.83
N GLU A 276 2.38 -10.15 -5.15
CA GLU A 276 3.26 -10.61 -6.22
C GLU A 276 2.94 -9.89 -7.56
N ASP A 277 3.79 -10.07 -8.57
CA ASP A 277 3.73 -9.31 -9.83
C ASP A 277 2.47 -9.58 -10.66
N ILE A 278 1.85 -8.51 -11.17
CA ILE A 278 0.72 -8.59 -12.09
C ILE A 278 1.15 -9.23 -13.43
N SER A 279 0.19 -9.77 -14.17
CA SER A 279 0.37 -10.26 -15.54
C SER A 279 -0.88 -9.87 -16.37
N PRO A 280 -0.81 -9.87 -17.71
CA PRO A 280 -1.87 -9.31 -18.56
C PRO A 280 -3.07 -10.27 -18.72
N THR A 281 -3.55 -10.84 -17.61
CA THR A 281 -4.73 -11.71 -17.55
C THR A 281 -5.72 -11.19 -16.51
N TRP A 282 -7.01 -11.38 -16.79
CA TRP A 282 -8.10 -10.93 -15.93
C TRP A 282 -8.03 -11.53 -14.52
N SER A 283 -7.75 -12.84 -14.43
CA SER A 283 -7.64 -13.53 -13.14
C SER A 283 -6.50 -12.99 -12.29
N ARG A 284 -5.38 -12.61 -12.92
CA ARG A 284 -4.25 -12.01 -12.21
C ARG A 284 -4.57 -10.60 -11.75
N MET A 285 -5.19 -9.78 -12.59
CA MET A 285 -5.66 -8.45 -12.20
C MET A 285 -6.62 -8.52 -11.00
N LEU A 286 -7.58 -9.46 -10.98
CA LEU A 286 -8.47 -9.65 -9.84
C LEU A 286 -7.73 -10.05 -8.56
N HIS A 287 -6.70 -10.90 -8.65
CA HIS A 287 -5.87 -11.22 -7.50
C HIS A 287 -5.18 -9.97 -6.93
N ASN A 288 -4.56 -9.17 -7.81
CA ASN A 288 -3.90 -7.94 -7.41
C ASN A 288 -4.88 -6.94 -6.79
N LEU A 289 -6.07 -6.77 -7.37
CA LEU A 289 -7.16 -5.96 -6.80
C LEU A 289 -7.59 -6.47 -5.42
N ASP A 290 -7.77 -7.77 -5.27
CA ASP A 290 -8.23 -8.38 -4.03
C ASP A 290 -7.20 -8.15 -2.89
N SER A 291 -5.89 -8.16 -3.21
CA SER A 291 -4.81 -7.88 -2.24
C SER A 291 -4.87 -6.48 -1.62
N VAL A 292 -5.43 -5.49 -2.34
CA VAL A 292 -5.50 -4.08 -1.91
C VAL A 292 -6.90 -3.66 -1.45
N SER A 293 -7.96 -4.33 -1.91
CA SER A 293 -9.37 -3.96 -1.68
C SER A 293 -9.76 -3.79 -0.20
N ARG A 294 -9.02 -4.46 0.70
CA ARG A 294 -9.22 -4.48 2.16
C ARG A 294 -8.14 -3.70 2.92
N ARG A 295 -7.43 -2.79 2.26
CA ARG A 295 -6.33 -2.01 2.86
C ARG A 295 -6.61 -0.51 2.90
N ALA A 296 -7.87 -0.09 2.82
CA ALA A 296 -8.24 1.33 2.68
C ALA A 296 -7.66 2.22 3.80
N LEU A 297 -7.63 1.73 5.04
CA LEU A 297 -7.06 2.46 6.19
C LEU A 297 -5.52 2.53 6.18
N TYR A 298 -4.83 1.85 5.26
CA TYR A 298 -3.36 1.86 5.15
C TYR A 298 -2.86 2.72 3.99
N ALA A 299 -3.77 3.38 3.27
CA ALA A 299 -3.47 4.35 2.22
C ALA A 299 -3.87 5.75 2.67
N HIS A 300 -2.96 6.71 2.54
CA HIS A 300 -3.13 8.09 2.98
C HIS A 300 -2.35 9.04 2.07
N PRO A 301 -2.68 10.34 2.04
CA PRO A 301 -1.85 11.35 1.38
C PRO A 301 -0.39 11.29 1.83
N GLY A 302 0.48 10.77 0.95
CA GLY A 302 1.90 10.54 1.23
C GLY A 302 2.34 9.07 1.18
N SER A 303 1.42 8.11 1.32
CA SER A 303 1.70 6.67 1.35
C SER A 303 0.56 5.85 0.75
N TRP A 304 0.83 5.07 -0.30
CA TRP A 304 -0.21 4.37 -1.08
C TRP A 304 -0.01 2.86 -1.12
N ASN A 305 -1.11 2.11 -1.11
CA ASN A 305 -1.08 0.70 -1.43
C ASN A 305 -0.85 0.51 -2.94
N ASP A 306 0.12 -0.31 -3.31
CA ASP A 306 0.48 -0.56 -4.71
C ASP A 306 0.10 -1.99 -5.14
N PRO A 307 -1.03 -2.19 -5.84
CA PRO A 307 -1.39 -3.48 -6.43
C PRO A 307 -0.63 -3.80 -7.73
N ASP A 308 0.49 -3.12 -7.98
CA ASP A 308 1.38 -3.24 -9.14
C ASP A 308 0.92 -2.43 -10.38
N MET A 309 1.79 -2.37 -11.39
CA MET A 309 1.66 -1.56 -12.60
C MET A 309 0.41 -1.88 -13.46
N LEU A 310 0.01 -0.92 -14.29
CA LEU A 310 -1.04 -1.09 -15.29
C LEU A 310 -0.55 -1.91 -16.50
N TYR A 311 -1.28 -2.96 -16.87
CA TYR A 311 -1.11 -3.72 -18.12
C TYR A 311 -2.02 -3.26 -19.27
N VAL A 312 -2.67 -2.09 -19.14
CA VAL A 312 -3.49 -1.51 -20.21
C VAL A 312 -2.67 -1.40 -21.50
N GLY A 313 -3.06 -2.18 -22.51
CA GLY A 313 -2.37 -2.33 -23.78
C GLY A 313 -1.84 -3.74 -24.11
N LYS A 314 -1.98 -4.72 -23.22
CA LYS A 314 -1.49 -6.09 -23.44
C LYS A 314 -2.45 -7.16 -22.92
N GLY A 315 -2.48 -8.32 -23.59
CA GLY A 315 -3.29 -9.49 -23.20
C GLY A 315 -4.78 -9.14 -23.07
N ASP A 316 -5.38 -9.49 -21.93
CA ASP A 316 -6.80 -9.24 -21.66
C ASP A 316 -7.17 -7.74 -21.55
N PHE A 317 -6.21 -6.82 -21.70
CA PHE A 317 -6.41 -5.36 -21.56
C PHE A 317 -5.98 -4.57 -22.80
N ASP A 318 -5.98 -5.19 -23.98
CA ASP A 318 -5.57 -4.55 -25.24
C ASP A 318 -6.70 -3.78 -25.95
N ALA A 319 -6.42 -3.29 -27.16
CA ALA A 319 -7.37 -2.50 -27.94
C ALA A 319 -8.60 -3.29 -28.44
N ALA A 320 -8.55 -4.62 -28.44
CA ALA A 320 -9.71 -5.48 -28.73
C ALA A 320 -10.56 -5.75 -27.48
N HIS A 321 -10.00 -5.53 -26.28
CA HIS A 321 -10.63 -5.78 -24.97
C HIS A 321 -10.79 -4.48 -24.16
N LEU A 322 -11.40 -3.45 -24.77
CA LEU A 322 -11.55 -2.14 -24.14
C LEU A 322 -12.43 -2.15 -22.87
N VAL A 323 -13.33 -3.11 -22.73
CA VAL A 323 -14.16 -3.25 -21.51
C VAL A 323 -13.26 -3.59 -20.33
N GLU A 324 -12.43 -4.62 -20.47
CA GLU A 324 -11.45 -5.02 -19.47
C GLU A 324 -10.39 -3.93 -19.22
N ALA A 325 -9.89 -3.28 -20.28
CA ALA A 325 -8.93 -2.18 -20.15
C ALA A 325 -9.49 -1.01 -19.32
N ARG A 326 -10.76 -0.62 -19.57
CA ARG A 326 -11.46 0.41 -18.78
C ARG A 326 -11.70 -0.05 -17.35
N SER A 327 -12.10 -1.31 -17.14
CA SER A 327 -12.27 -1.88 -15.80
C SER A 327 -10.97 -1.84 -15.00
N HIS A 328 -9.86 -2.33 -15.57
CA HIS A 328 -8.55 -2.33 -14.93
C HIS A 328 -8.15 -0.91 -14.50
N PHE A 329 -8.21 0.05 -15.44
CA PHE A 329 -7.85 1.44 -15.15
C PHE A 329 -8.73 2.09 -14.08
N ALA A 330 -10.05 1.90 -14.17
CA ALA A 330 -11.00 2.46 -13.21
C ALA A 330 -10.82 1.90 -11.80
N LEU A 331 -10.56 0.60 -11.67
CA LEU A 331 -10.39 -0.05 -10.38
C LEU A 331 -9.11 0.44 -9.68
N TRP A 332 -8.00 0.55 -10.42
CA TRP A 332 -6.75 1.14 -9.91
C TRP A 332 -6.97 2.59 -9.45
N ALA A 333 -7.74 3.37 -10.21
CA ALA A 333 -8.08 4.73 -9.81
C ALA A 333 -8.92 4.78 -8.52
N MET A 334 -9.93 3.91 -8.39
CA MET A 334 -10.80 3.82 -7.22
C MET A 334 -10.04 3.43 -5.95
N VAL A 335 -9.09 2.50 -6.05
CA VAL A 335 -8.31 2.03 -4.89
C VAL A 335 -7.10 2.90 -4.57
N ASN A 336 -6.95 4.07 -5.21
CA ASN A 336 -5.78 4.95 -5.05
C ASN A 336 -4.44 4.27 -5.32
N ALA A 337 -4.42 3.31 -6.25
CA ALA A 337 -3.17 2.72 -6.71
C ALA A 337 -2.29 3.77 -7.41
N PRO A 338 -0.97 3.68 -7.35
CA PRO A 338 -0.09 4.36 -8.29
C PRO A 338 -0.49 4.01 -9.74
N LEU A 339 -0.64 5.01 -10.61
CA LEU A 339 -1.00 4.79 -12.02
C LEU A 339 0.26 4.75 -12.87
N ILE A 340 1.03 3.65 -12.73
CA ILE A 340 2.26 3.41 -13.47
C ILE A 340 1.97 2.52 -14.68
N ILE A 341 2.13 3.05 -15.89
CA ILE A 341 1.95 2.32 -17.15
C ILE A 341 3.10 1.34 -17.33
N GLY A 342 2.82 0.05 -17.53
CA GLY A 342 3.84 -0.97 -17.82
C GLY A 342 3.96 -1.36 -19.30
N TYR A 343 3.06 -0.89 -20.16
CA TYR A 343 3.01 -1.29 -21.57
C TYR A 343 4.01 -0.49 -22.46
N ASP A 344 4.40 -1.04 -23.62
CA ASP A 344 5.24 -0.36 -24.62
C ASP A 344 4.47 0.75 -25.33
N LEU A 345 4.56 1.96 -24.78
CA LEU A 345 3.87 3.16 -25.27
C LEU A 345 4.18 3.49 -26.74
N ARG A 346 5.31 3.03 -27.29
CA ARG A 346 5.67 3.26 -28.71
C ARG A 346 4.71 2.58 -29.68
N THR A 347 3.95 1.59 -29.19
CA THR A 347 2.99 0.80 -29.95
C THR A 347 1.53 1.07 -29.53
N ALA A 348 1.30 2.05 -28.66
CA ALA A 348 -0.03 2.32 -28.09
C ALA A 348 -1.06 2.73 -29.14
N ALA A 349 -2.16 1.98 -29.20
CA ALA A 349 -3.33 2.38 -29.99
C ALA A 349 -3.98 3.64 -29.39
N PRO A 350 -4.54 4.54 -30.22
CA PRO A 350 -5.21 5.75 -29.74
C PRO A 350 -6.31 5.47 -28.69
N SER A 351 -7.08 4.39 -28.86
CA SER A 351 -8.12 3.99 -27.91
C SER A 351 -7.59 3.66 -26.51
N LEU A 352 -6.36 3.15 -26.40
CA LEU A 352 -5.72 2.88 -25.12
C LEU A 352 -5.19 4.17 -24.47
N LEU A 353 -4.68 5.09 -25.28
CA LEU A 353 -4.28 6.43 -24.81
C LEU A 353 -5.49 7.24 -24.32
N GLU A 354 -6.67 7.03 -24.90
CA GLU A 354 -7.93 7.59 -24.40
C GLU A 354 -8.30 7.02 -23.03
N VAL A 355 -8.16 5.69 -22.83
CA VAL A 355 -8.40 5.05 -21.52
C VAL A 355 -7.43 5.60 -20.47
N LEU A 356 -6.12 5.54 -20.74
CA LEU A 356 -5.08 6.07 -19.85
C LEU A 356 -5.21 7.59 -19.64
N GLY A 357 -5.81 8.29 -20.58
CA GLY A 357 -6.02 9.72 -20.54
C GLY A 357 -7.39 10.15 -20.01
N ALA A 358 -8.21 9.24 -19.46
CA ALA A 358 -9.58 9.53 -19.04
C ALA A 358 -9.60 10.43 -17.80
N ARG A 359 -9.78 11.75 -18.02
CA ARG A 359 -9.64 12.79 -16.98
C ARG A 359 -10.53 12.59 -15.77
N GLU A 360 -11.79 12.22 -15.97
CA GLU A 360 -12.74 12.00 -14.88
C GLU A 360 -12.35 10.80 -14.01
N ILE A 361 -11.76 9.75 -14.61
CA ILE A 361 -11.26 8.58 -13.88
C ILE A 361 -9.97 8.91 -13.13
N ILE A 362 -9.03 9.62 -13.77
CA ILE A 362 -7.80 10.11 -13.12
C ILE A 362 -8.15 11.01 -11.92
N ALA A 363 -9.18 11.86 -12.04
CA ALA A 363 -9.60 12.74 -10.96
C ALA A 363 -10.06 11.98 -9.70
N LEU A 364 -10.56 10.74 -9.83
CA LEU A 364 -10.87 9.89 -8.68
C LEU A 364 -9.59 9.48 -7.93
N ASN A 365 -8.56 9.08 -8.67
CA ASN A 365 -7.28 8.69 -8.12
C ASN A 365 -6.55 9.88 -7.47
N GLN A 366 -6.64 11.05 -8.11
CA GLN A 366 -5.97 12.28 -7.71
C GLN A 366 -6.82 13.18 -6.79
N ASP A 367 -7.93 12.66 -6.23
CA ASP A 367 -8.78 13.41 -5.30
C ASP A 367 -8.00 13.74 -4.00
N PRO A 368 -7.99 15.01 -3.55
CA PRO A 368 -7.14 15.46 -2.46
C PRO A 368 -7.56 14.95 -1.08
N ALA A 369 -8.74 14.33 -0.93
CA ALA A 369 -9.07 13.66 0.33
C ALA A 369 -8.23 12.40 0.53
N GLY A 370 -7.66 11.84 -0.55
CA GLY A 370 -6.79 10.67 -0.47
C GLY A 370 -7.49 9.40 0.02
N ASN A 371 -8.82 9.36 0.02
CA ASN A 371 -9.58 8.20 0.47
C ASN A 371 -9.49 7.06 -0.55
N GLN A 372 -8.86 5.95 -0.21
CA GLN A 372 -9.05 4.71 -0.98
C GLN A 372 -10.54 4.28 -0.91
N ALA A 373 -11.07 3.69 -1.99
CA ALA A 373 -12.43 3.14 -1.97
C ALA A 373 -12.58 1.98 -0.96
N VAL A 374 -13.73 1.93 -0.31
CA VAL A 374 -14.14 0.86 0.62
C VAL A 374 -15.12 -0.09 -0.09
N LEU A 375 -15.05 -1.38 0.21
CA LEU A 375 -16.01 -2.36 -0.27
C LEU A 375 -17.35 -2.18 0.44
N ALA A 376 -18.35 -1.68 -0.30
CA ALA A 376 -19.74 -1.63 0.17
C ALA A 376 -20.44 -2.99 0.01
N PHE A 377 -20.04 -3.75 -1.02
CA PHE A 377 -20.54 -5.09 -1.31
C PHE A 377 -19.42 -5.95 -1.90
N ASP A 378 -19.30 -7.21 -1.50
CA ASP A 378 -18.38 -8.17 -2.13
C ASP A 378 -19.01 -9.57 -2.24
N SER A 379 -18.91 -10.16 -3.42
CA SER A 379 -19.20 -11.57 -3.70
C SER A 379 -18.32 -12.07 -4.84
N ASP A 380 -18.41 -13.35 -5.16
CA ASP A 380 -17.65 -13.97 -6.25
C ASP A 380 -17.93 -13.37 -7.63
N ASP A 381 -19.16 -12.89 -7.83
CA ASP A 381 -19.63 -12.39 -9.11
C ASP A 381 -19.52 -10.87 -9.23
N VAL A 382 -19.83 -10.13 -8.15
CA VAL A 382 -19.90 -8.66 -8.18
C VAL A 382 -19.26 -8.06 -6.93
N SER A 383 -18.50 -6.98 -7.13
CA SER A 383 -18.02 -6.12 -6.04
C SER A 383 -18.50 -4.68 -6.27
N ILE A 384 -18.88 -3.98 -5.20
CA ILE A 384 -19.22 -2.55 -5.23
C ILE A 384 -18.23 -1.80 -4.33
N PHE A 385 -17.46 -0.90 -4.95
CA PHE A 385 -16.51 -0.02 -4.27
C PHE A 385 -17.10 1.38 -4.16
N VAL A 386 -16.97 1.99 -2.98
CA VAL A 386 -17.45 3.35 -2.72
C VAL A 386 -16.33 4.19 -2.12
N LYS A 387 -16.11 5.37 -2.68
CA LYS A 387 -15.07 6.32 -2.27
C LYS A 387 -15.71 7.66 -1.97
N THR A 388 -15.41 8.25 -0.81
CA THR A 388 -15.81 9.64 -0.53
C THR A 388 -14.79 10.60 -1.10
N LEU A 389 -15.23 11.52 -1.94
CA LEU A 389 -14.42 12.57 -2.54
C LEU A 389 -14.31 13.78 -1.62
N ALA A 390 -13.30 14.63 -1.82
CA ALA A 390 -13.07 15.83 -1.01
C ALA A 390 -14.26 16.80 -0.98
N GLY A 391 -14.99 16.91 -2.09
CA GLY A 391 -16.22 17.72 -2.19
C GLY A 391 -17.42 17.14 -1.46
N GLY A 392 -17.31 15.90 -0.98
CA GLY A 392 -18.35 15.20 -0.24
C GLY A 392 -19.27 14.31 -1.10
N ASP A 393 -19.15 14.37 -2.42
CA ASP A 393 -19.73 13.39 -3.34
C ASP A 393 -19.10 12.00 -3.13
N LYS A 394 -19.74 10.96 -3.64
CA LYS A 394 -19.17 9.60 -3.68
C LYS A 394 -18.73 9.27 -5.10
N ALA A 395 -17.65 8.54 -5.26
CA ALA A 395 -17.41 7.74 -6.45
C ALA A 395 -17.82 6.29 -6.18
N VAL A 396 -18.38 5.61 -7.18
CA VAL A 396 -18.91 4.26 -7.09
C VAL A 396 -18.39 3.47 -8.27
N ALA A 397 -17.81 2.29 -8.01
CA ALA A 397 -17.50 1.32 -9.05
C ALA A 397 -18.24 0.01 -8.79
N ILE A 398 -19.03 -0.43 -9.77
CA ILE A 398 -19.75 -1.70 -9.74
C ILE A 398 -19.02 -2.62 -10.72
N LEU A 399 -18.30 -3.61 -10.19
CA LEU A 399 -17.48 -4.55 -10.94
C LEU A 399 -18.22 -5.86 -11.15
N ASN A 400 -18.41 -6.27 -12.41
CA ASN A 400 -18.67 -7.67 -12.75
C ASN A 400 -17.34 -8.42 -12.87
N ARG A 401 -17.12 -9.39 -12.00
CA ARG A 401 -15.88 -10.17 -11.92
C ARG A 401 -15.85 -11.31 -12.95
N THR A 402 -17.00 -11.68 -13.49
CA THR A 402 -17.19 -12.92 -14.25
C THR A 402 -17.12 -12.73 -15.77
N ALA A 403 -17.04 -13.83 -16.49
CA ALA A 403 -17.14 -13.87 -17.95
C ALA A 403 -18.60 -13.90 -18.47
N ALA A 404 -19.60 -13.83 -17.59
CA ALA A 404 -21.01 -13.79 -17.94
C ALA A 404 -21.61 -12.41 -17.59
N PRO A 405 -22.72 -11.98 -18.23
CA PRO A 405 -23.44 -10.79 -17.78
C PRO A 405 -23.93 -10.95 -16.34
N ALA A 406 -23.94 -9.85 -15.58
CA ALA A 406 -24.43 -9.81 -14.20
C ALA A 406 -25.40 -8.65 -13.99
N GLU A 407 -26.38 -8.84 -13.11
CA GLU A 407 -27.24 -7.75 -12.62
C GLU A 407 -26.75 -7.30 -11.24
N ALA A 408 -26.55 -6.01 -11.02
CA ALA A 408 -26.25 -5.45 -9.70
C ALA A 408 -27.32 -4.45 -9.26
N VAL A 409 -27.63 -4.45 -7.97
CA VAL A 409 -28.46 -3.46 -7.27
C VAL A 409 -27.55 -2.54 -6.45
N LEU A 410 -27.50 -1.26 -6.80
CA LEU A 410 -26.88 -0.23 -5.97
C LEU A 410 -27.94 0.35 -5.03
N THR A 411 -27.66 0.40 -3.73
CA THR A 411 -28.57 0.96 -2.73
C THR A 411 -28.07 2.30 -2.19
N ALA A 412 -28.97 3.11 -1.64
CA ALA A 412 -28.61 4.33 -0.91
C ALA A 412 -27.74 4.02 0.33
N GLU A 413 -27.95 2.85 0.94
CA GLU A 413 -27.19 2.36 2.08
C GLU A 413 -25.71 2.11 1.72
N HIS A 414 -25.42 1.48 0.56
CA HIS A 414 -24.05 1.33 0.06
C HIS A 414 -23.31 2.68 -0.02
N LEU A 415 -24.04 3.75 -0.30
CA LEU A 415 -23.52 5.11 -0.46
C LEU A 415 -23.51 5.92 0.84
N LYS A 416 -24.07 5.37 1.93
CA LYS A 416 -24.35 6.08 3.20
C LYS A 416 -25.16 7.36 2.98
N PHE A 417 -26.09 7.30 2.04
CA PHE A 417 -27.05 8.34 1.73
C PHE A 417 -28.46 7.97 2.23
N LEU A 418 -29.34 8.96 2.36
CA LEU A 418 -30.73 8.74 2.79
C LEU A 418 -31.53 8.04 1.69
N ALA A 419 -32.06 6.85 2.00
CA ALA A 419 -32.93 6.09 1.09
C ALA A 419 -34.22 6.85 0.69
N THR A 420 -34.63 7.82 1.50
CA THR A 420 -35.83 8.63 1.28
C THR A 420 -35.60 9.83 0.34
N ALA A 421 -34.36 10.11 -0.07
CA ALA A 421 -33.99 11.21 -0.95
C ALA A 421 -33.50 10.71 -2.32
N ASP A 422 -33.60 11.58 -3.32
CA ASP A 422 -33.02 11.31 -4.64
C ASP A 422 -31.48 11.40 -4.57
N ILE A 423 -30.82 10.47 -5.26
CA ILE A 423 -29.37 10.43 -5.43
C ILE A 423 -29.09 10.49 -6.94
N GLU A 424 -28.38 11.52 -7.35
CA GLU A 424 -27.91 11.70 -8.72
C GLU A 424 -26.66 10.86 -8.96
N LEU A 425 -26.58 10.20 -10.11
CA LEU A 425 -25.43 9.45 -10.58
C LEU A 425 -24.99 9.98 -11.94
N THR A 426 -23.71 10.29 -12.11
CA THR A 426 -23.10 10.65 -13.39
C THR A 426 -22.09 9.59 -13.79
N ASP A 427 -22.31 8.91 -14.91
CA ASP A 427 -21.37 7.95 -15.47
C ASP A 427 -20.09 8.67 -15.90
N LEU A 428 -18.94 8.21 -15.42
CA LEU A 428 -17.66 8.92 -15.62
C LEU A 428 -16.97 8.60 -16.95
N TRP A 429 -17.47 7.63 -17.70
CA TRP A 429 -17.00 7.34 -19.05
C TRP A 429 -17.78 8.10 -20.10
N THR A 430 -19.08 8.34 -19.87
CA THR A 430 -20.01 8.88 -20.88
C THR A 430 -20.59 10.24 -20.51
N GLY A 431 -20.53 10.64 -19.24
CA GLY A 431 -21.19 11.83 -18.72
C GLY A 431 -22.71 11.68 -18.55
N ALA A 432 -23.27 10.50 -18.84
CA ALA A 432 -24.71 10.27 -18.74
C ALA A 432 -25.18 10.38 -17.29
N ALA A 433 -26.23 11.17 -17.07
CA ALA A 433 -26.85 11.32 -15.77
C ALA A 433 -28.01 10.32 -15.58
N THR A 434 -28.10 9.77 -14.38
CA THR A 434 -29.21 8.93 -13.93
C THR A 434 -29.49 9.19 -12.46
N ARG A 435 -30.53 8.57 -11.90
CA ARG A 435 -30.94 8.77 -10.50
C ARG A 435 -31.35 7.46 -9.85
N LEU A 436 -31.14 7.36 -8.55
CA LEU A 436 -31.72 6.31 -7.71
C LEU A 436 -32.39 6.92 -6.47
N ARG A 437 -33.41 6.23 -5.96
CA ARG A 437 -34.03 6.50 -4.66
C ARG A 437 -34.27 5.14 -4.00
N ALA A 438 -33.78 4.99 -2.78
CA ALA A 438 -33.60 3.70 -2.10
C ALA A 438 -32.65 2.72 -2.81
N ASP A 439 -32.96 2.26 -4.02
CA ASP A 439 -32.10 1.38 -4.81
C ASP A 439 -32.27 1.57 -6.34
N ARG A 440 -31.35 1.00 -7.12
CA ARG A 440 -31.44 0.91 -8.58
C ARG A 440 -30.68 -0.30 -9.13
N LYS A 441 -31.27 -0.96 -10.12
CA LYS A 441 -30.66 -2.07 -10.88
C LYS A 441 -29.79 -1.59 -12.03
N PHE A 442 -28.69 -2.29 -12.27
CA PHE A 442 -27.75 -2.12 -13.36
C PHE A 442 -27.45 -3.48 -14.00
N GLN A 443 -27.39 -3.50 -15.33
CA GLN A 443 -26.90 -4.65 -16.09
C GLN A 443 -25.44 -4.39 -16.44
N LEU A 444 -24.58 -5.37 -16.17
CA LEU A 444 -23.16 -5.33 -16.48
C LEU A 444 -22.84 -6.39 -17.52
N ALA A 445 -22.15 -5.99 -18.58
CA ALA A 445 -21.50 -6.92 -19.50
C ALA A 445 -20.42 -7.74 -18.75
N PRO A 446 -19.99 -8.89 -19.30
CA PRO A 446 -18.84 -9.63 -18.78
C PRO A 446 -17.67 -8.70 -18.49
N ARG A 447 -17.05 -8.85 -17.30
CA ARG A 447 -15.84 -8.12 -16.89
C ARG A 447 -15.96 -6.59 -16.89
N GLN A 448 -17.18 -6.05 -16.97
CA GLN A 448 -17.41 -4.61 -17.01
C GLN A 448 -17.38 -4.00 -15.60
N THR A 449 -16.81 -2.80 -15.51
CA THR A 449 -16.96 -1.91 -14.36
C THR A 449 -17.74 -0.67 -14.77
N LEU A 450 -18.90 -0.45 -14.15
CA LEU A 450 -19.62 0.82 -14.25
C LEU A 450 -19.07 1.77 -13.19
N VAL A 451 -18.78 3.02 -13.56
CA VAL A 451 -18.17 4.00 -12.65
C VAL A 451 -19.00 5.27 -12.64
N PHE A 452 -19.48 5.66 -11.46
CA PHE A 452 -20.31 6.84 -11.26
C PHE A 452 -19.72 7.79 -10.24
N ARG A 453 -19.94 9.09 -10.44
CA ARG A 453 -20.00 10.05 -9.34
C ARG A 453 -21.44 10.13 -8.84
N ALA A 454 -21.64 10.03 -7.54
CA ALA A 454 -22.92 10.03 -6.87
C ALA A 454 -23.05 11.23 -5.91
N ARG A 455 -24.19 11.92 -5.98
CA ARG A 455 -24.51 13.07 -5.14
C ARG A 455 -25.89 12.92 -4.52
N GLY A 456 -25.98 13.08 -3.21
CA GLY A 456 -27.24 12.90 -2.48
C GLY A 456 -27.16 13.40 -1.04
N ALA A 457 -28.29 13.33 -0.33
CA ALA A 457 -28.36 13.69 1.08
C ALA A 457 -27.70 12.59 1.94
N ARG A 458 -26.75 12.98 2.79
CA ARG A 458 -25.99 12.06 3.65
C ARG A 458 -26.86 11.47 4.77
N LYS A 459 -26.60 10.20 5.12
CA LYS A 459 -27.21 9.55 6.30
C LYS A 459 -26.79 10.26 7.58
N LEU A 460 -25.52 10.65 7.69
CA LEU A 460 -25.01 11.53 8.73
C LEU A 460 -24.95 12.98 8.22
N GLY A 461 -25.93 13.79 8.62
CA GLY A 461 -26.13 15.14 8.07
C GLY A 461 -25.19 16.22 8.64
N ASP A 462 -24.73 16.06 9.87
CA ASP A 462 -23.90 17.00 10.63
C ASP A 462 -22.42 16.57 10.74
N GLY A 463 -22.03 15.50 10.04
CA GLY A 463 -20.74 14.87 10.24
C GLY A 463 -20.29 13.96 9.10
N VAL A 464 -19.29 13.13 9.42
CA VAL A 464 -18.75 12.09 8.54
C VAL A 464 -18.36 10.87 9.37
N PHE A 465 -18.72 9.68 8.89
CA PHE A 465 -18.24 8.45 9.52
C PHE A 465 -16.75 8.27 9.25
N LEU A 466 -15.99 7.75 10.21
CA LEU A 466 -14.55 7.52 10.01
C LEU A 466 -14.28 6.54 8.86
N SER A 467 -15.16 5.56 8.65
CA SER A 467 -15.08 4.64 7.53
C SER A 467 -15.38 5.26 6.16
N GLU A 468 -15.89 6.49 6.11
CA GLU A 468 -16.02 7.26 4.87
C GLU A 468 -14.76 8.05 4.52
N GLN A 469 -13.82 8.20 5.45
CA GLN A 469 -12.61 8.98 5.29
C GLN A 469 -11.34 8.19 5.64
N PRO A 470 -11.13 7.01 5.02
CA PRO A 470 -9.99 6.16 5.34
C PRO A 470 -8.64 6.87 5.15
N GLY A 471 -8.52 7.85 4.24
CA GLY A 471 -7.30 8.64 4.07
C GLY A 471 -6.97 9.57 5.24
N ALA A 472 -7.90 9.75 6.18
CA ALA A 472 -7.73 10.51 7.41
C ALA A 472 -7.55 9.62 8.66
N VAL A 473 -7.52 8.30 8.50
CA VAL A 473 -7.38 7.32 9.58
C VAL A 473 -6.12 6.48 9.33
N ASN A 474 -5.21 6.41 10.30
CA ASN A 474 -3.96 5.64 10.22
C ASN A 474 -3.91 4.60 11.35
N PRO A 475 -3.86 3.30 11.05
CA PRO A 475 -3.52 2.27 12.02
C PRO A 475 -2.04 2.36 12.42
N ALA A 476 -1.74 3.14 13.46
CA ALA A 476 -0.38 3.27 13.97
C ALA A 476 0.10 1.98 14.65
N VAL A 477 -0.83 1.28 15.30
CA VAL A 477 -0.67 -0.11 15.78
C VAL A 477 -1.98 -0.83 15.48
N ASP A 478 -1.95 -1.89 14.69
CA ASP A 478 -3.16 -2.59 14.23
C ASP A 478 -3.58 -3.77 15.13
N GLY A 479 -2.74 -4.14 16.10
CA GLY A 479 -2.97 -5.24 17.03
C GLY A 479 -2.57 -6.61 16.47
N VAL A 480 -1.97 -6.69 15.28
CA VAL A 480 -1.45 -7.95 14.74
C VAL A 480 -0.17 -8.34 15.46
N VAL A 481 -0.21 -9.47 16.15
CA VAL A 481 0.96 -10.03 16.86
C VAL A 481 1.49 -11.33 16.23
N THR A 482 0.64 -12.01 15.46
CA THR A 482 1.01 -13.21 14.70
C THR A 482 0.63 -12.95 13.25
N PRO A 483 1.62 -12.75 12.35
CA PRO A 483 1.33 -12.64 10.93
C PRO A 483 0.61 -13.89 10.43
N GLN A 484 -0.48 -13.68 9.71
CA GLN A 484 -1.24 -14.73 9.05
C GLN A 484 -1.14 -14.52 7.55
N ALA A 485 -1.27 -15.58 6.77
CA ALA A 485 -1.30 -15.44 5.32
C ALA A 485 -2.48 -14.56 4.93
N ASP A 486 -2.25 -13.63 4.00
CA ASP A 486 -3.32 -13.06 3.20
C ASP A 486 -4.08 -14.27 2.64
N PRO A 487 -5.39 -14.44 2.89
CA PRO A 487 -6.17 -15.42 2.18
C PRO A 487 -6.02 -15.22 0.68
N LEU A 488 -5.20 -16.07 0.08
CA LEU A 488 -5.05 -16.14 -1.36
C LEU A 488 -6.32 -16.78 -1.90
N VAL A 489 -6.98 -16.04 -2.79
CA VAL A 489 -8.34 -16.25 -3.29
C VAL A 489 -8.64 -17.71 -3.63
N HIS A 490 -9.38 -18.36 -2.73
CA HIS A 490 -10.29 -19.47 -3.06
C HIS A 490 -11.68 -19.05 -2.60
N ARG A 491 -12.33 -18.28 -3.46
CA ARG A 491 -13.68 -17.77 -3.30
C ARG A 491 -14.66 -18.96 -3.39
N ALA A 492 -15.64 -19.03 -2.48
CA ALA A 492 -16.56 -20.16 -2.40
C ALA A 492 -17.73 -19.91 -3.36
N ILE A 493 -17.92 -20.79 -4.36
CA ILE A 493 -19.01 -20.67 -5.33
C ILE A 493 -20.35 -20.89 -4.62
N LEU A 494 -20.98 -19.79 -4.22
CA LEU A 494 -22.31 -19.77 -3.63
C LEU A 494 -23.33 -19.37 -4.70
N PRO A 495 -24.59 -19.88 -4.64
CA PRO A 495 -25.61 -19.50 -5.60
C PRO A 495 -25.84 -17.98 -5.56
N TRP A 496 -25.80 -17.31 -6.71
CA TRP A 496 -26.03 -15.87 -6.83
C TRP A 496 -27.37 -15.42 -6.19
N ARG A 497 -27.31 -14.44 -5.29
CA ARG A 497 -28.49 -13.88 -4.57
C ARG A 497 -28.75 -12.40 -4.81
N GLY A 498 -28.01 -11.76 -5.73
CA GLY A 498 -28.08 -10.31 -5.94
C GLY A 498 -27.13 -9.53 -5.03
N THR A 499 -27.17 -8.19 -5.11
CA THR A 499 -26.27 -7.31 -4.33
C THR A 499 -26.95 -6.51 -3.22
N ARG A 500 -28.09 -6.98 -2.68
CA ARG A 500 -28.69 -6.35 -1.50
C ARG A 500 -27.91 -6.73 -0.23
N GLY A 501 -27.67 -5.76 0.65
CA GLY A 501 -26.86 -5.94 1.85
C GLY A 501 -25.36 -5.86 1.55
N PHE A 502 -24.55 -6.61 2.31
CA PHE A 502 -23.08 -6.53 2.30
C PHE A 502 -22.37 -7.60 1.44
N GLY A 503 -23.11 -8.59 0.95
CA GLY A 503 -22.59 -9.69 0.13
C GLY A 503 -22.24 -10.94 0.92
N GLU A 504 -21.55 -11.87 0.23
CA GLU A 504 -21.09 -13.13 0.79
C GLU A 504 -19.56 -13.14 0.66
N PRO A 505 -18.84 -12.31 1.43
CA PRO A 505 -17.40 -12.25 1.35
C PRO A 505 -16.84 -13.62 1.74
N PRO A 506 -15.74 -14.05 1.10
CA PRO A 506 -15.14 -15.30 1.48
C PRO A 506 -14.65 -15.23 2.95
N ARG A 507 -15.13 -16.16 3.77
CA ARG A 507 -14.82 -16.21 5.21
C ARG A 507 -13.52 -16.99 5.41
N TYR A 508 -12.44 -16.27 5.61
CA TYR A 508 -11.12 -16.87 5.85
C TYR A 508 -10.67 -16.65 7.29
N GLY A 509 -9.89 -17.61 7.82
CA GLY A 509 -9.19 -17.48 9.11
C GLY A 509 -7.89 -16.67 9.02
N GLY A 510 -7.81 -15.71 8.10
CA GLY A 510 -6.62 -14.91 7.85
C GLY A 510 -7.02 -13.46 7.58
N TRP A 511 -6.66 -12.57 8.52
CA TRP A 511 -6.43 -11.12 8.40
C TRP A 511 -6.62 -10.46 9.78
N GLY A 512 -5.57 -9.88 10.35
CA GLY A 512 -5.63 -9.20 11.65
C GLY A 512 -5.61 -7.67 11.58
N GLY A 513 -5.75 -7.04 10.41
CA GLY A 513 -5.64 -5.59 10.27
C GLY A 513 -6.94 -4.83 10.52
N ALA A 514 -6.84 -3.56 10.91
CA ALA A 514 -7.96 -2.62 10.93
C ALA A 514 -8.73 -2.54 9.60
N GLN A 515 -10.06 -2.49 9.65
CA GLN A 515 -10.96 -2.42 8.50
C GLN A 515 -12.04 -1.33 8.66
N ALA A 516 -12.48 -0.78 7.53
CA ALA A 516 -13.64 0.11 7.45
C ALA A 516 -14.91 -0.73 7.21
N ASP A 517 -15.95 -0.51 8.03
CA ASP A 517 -17.27 -1.16 7.97
C ASP A 517 -17.27 -2.70 8.10
N ARG A 518 -16.13 -3.28 8.49
CA ARG A 518 -15.92 -4.73 8.68
C ARG A 518 -15.00 -4.97 9.85
N THR A 519 -15.04 -6.18 10.39
CA THR A 519 -14.04 -6.67 11.34
C THR A 519 -12.72 -6.96 10.62
N PRO A 520 -11.59 -7.08 11.33
CA PRO A 520 -10.32 -7.52 10.73
C PRO A 520 -10.41 -8.80 9.90
N TYR A 521 -11.34 -9.70 10.25
CA TYR A 521 -11.60 -10.98 9.58
C TYR A 521 -12.74 -10.92 8.54
N ASP A 522 -13.05 -9.72 8.02
CA ASP A 522 -14.05 -9.48 6.97
C ASP A 522 -15.49 -9.93 7.34
N GLN A 523 -15.84 -9.79 8.62
CA GLN A 523 -17.20 -10.04 9.11
C GLN A 523 -17.97 -8.73 9.32
N GLU A 524 -19.29 -8.82 9.37
CA GLU A 524 -20.17 -7.72 9.73
C GLU A 524 -19.85 -7.25 11.16
N LEU A 525 -19.78 -5.93 11.36
CA LEU A 525 -19.57 -5.35 12.69
C LEU A 525 -20.81 -5.58 13.56
N ALA A 526 -20.64 -6.26 14.69
CA ALA A 526 -21.74 -6.52 15.61
C ALA A 526 -21.27 -6.62 17.06
N ILE A 527 -22.03 -6.05 17.99
CA ILE A 527 -21.76 -6.13 19.43
C ILE A 527 -23.01 -6.62 20.13
N ALA A 528 -22.95 -7.82 20.73
CA ALA A 528 -24.06 -8.46 21.42
C ALA A 528 -25.33 -8.53 20.55
N GLY A 529 -25.17 -8.87 19.26
CA GLY A 529 -26.24 -8.97 18.28
C GLY A 529 -26.71 -7.65 17.68
N ARG A 530 -26.28 -6.48 18.18
CA ARG A 530 -26.53 -5.19 17.54
C ARG A 530 -25.54 -5.01 16.39
N ARG A 531 -26.06 -4.97 15.16
CA ARG A 531 -25.28 -4.77 13.93
C ARG A 531 -24.99 -3.29 13.68
N PHE A 532 -23.84 -3.03 13.06
CA PHE A 532 -23.41 -1.71 12.64
C PHE A 532 -23.08 -1.74 11.15
N GLU A 533 -23.77 -0.91 10.38
CA GLU A 533 -23.48 -0.70 8.95
C GLU A 533 -22.21 0.14 8.75
N THR A 534 -21.88 0.96 9.74
CA THR A 534 -20.73 1.87 9.70
C THR A 534 -19.84 1.70 10.91
N GLY A 535 -18.53 1.81 10.73
CA GLY A 535 -17.59 1.83 11.85
C GLY A 535 -16.19 1.38 11.47
N LEU A 536 -15.35 1.22 12.49
CA LEU A 536 -14.01 0.66 12.33
C LEU A 536 -13.90 -0.64 13.14
N GLY A 537 -13.56 -1.73 12.47
CA GLY A 537 -13.19 -2.98 13.13
C GLY A 537 -11.69 -3.05 13.30
N VAL A 538 -11.23 -3.32 14.51
CA VAL A 538 -9.80 -3.45 14.84
C VAL A 538 -9.58 -4.66 15.74
N LEU A 539 -8.33 -5.04 15.95
CA LEU A 539 -7.98 -5.97 17.03
C LEU A 539 -7.79 -5.22 18.34
N ALA A 540 -8.00 -5.89 19.47
CA ALA A 540 -7.60 -5.37 20.76
C ALA A 540 -6.07 -5.11 20.80
N ASN A 541 -5.62 -4.19 21.66
CA ASN A 541 -4.23 -3.71 21.68
C ASN A 541 -3.83 -2.99 20.38
N SER A 542 -4.71 -2.11 19.91
CA SER A 542 -4.50 -1.28 18.72
C SER A 542 -4.56 0.22 19.07
N ARG A 543 -3.96 1.03 18.20
CA ARG A 543 -4.00 2.50 18.22
C ARG A 543 -4.23 3.00 16.80
N LEU A 544 -5.35 3.67 16.58
CA LEU A 544 -5.63 4.41 15.34
C LEU A 544 -5.38 5.90 15.57
N GLU A 545 -4.81 6.58 14.60
CA GLU A 545 -4.68 8.03 14.53
C GLU A 545 -5.72 8.58 13.56
N VAL A 546 -6.41 9.65 13.91
CA VAL A 546 -7.46 10.26 13.08
C VAL A 546 -7.22 11.76 12.95
N ARG A 547 -7.07 12.24 11.71
CA ARG A 547 -6.97 13.67 11.44
C ARG A 547 -8.32 14.35 11.66
N ASN A 548 -8.33 15.38 12.49
CA ASN A 548 -9.52 16.18 12.70
C ASN A 548 -9.49 17.45 11.83
N ALA A 549 -10.32 17.50 10.81
CA ALA A 549 -10.47 18.66 9.91
C ALA A 549 -11.41 19.75 10.48
N GLY A 550 -11.26 20.08 11.77
CA GLY A 550 -12.05 21.13 12.43
C GLY A 550 -13.43 20.70 12.94
N PHE A 551 -13.69 19.40 13.06
CA PHE A 551 -14.86 18.88 13.75
C PHE A 551 -14.77 19.12 15.25
N ARG A 552 -15.92 19.15 15.91
CA ARG A 552 -16.08 19.58 17.32
C ARG A 552 -16.46 18.44 18.25
N ARG A 553 -17.00 17.34 17.72
CA ARG A 553 -17.38 16.19 18.52
C ARG A 553 -17.02 14.88 17.84
N PHE A 554 -16.51 13.93 18.61
CA PHE A 554 -16.35 12.52 18.21
C PHE A 554 -17.38 11.67 18.95
N THR A 555 -17.96 10.68 18.27
CA THR A 555 -18.84 9.67 18.88
C THR A 555 -18.56 8.27 18.34
N ALA A 556 -18.80 7.24 19.14
CA ALA A 556 -18.81 5.83 18.72
C ALA A 556 -19.57 4.95 19.74
N SER A 557 -20.13 3.84 19.29
CA SER A 557 -20.60 2.73 20.13
C SER A 557 -19.51 1.64 20.15
N VAL A 558 -18.94 1.35 21.32
CA VAL A 558 -17.77 0.48 21.45
C VAL A 558 -18.05 -0.83 22.20
N GLY A 559 -17.34 -1.89 21.82
CA GLY A 559 -17.44 -3.19 22.48
C GLY A 559 -16.61 -4.30 21.81
N VAL A 560 -16.56 -5.46 22.46
CA VAL A 560 -15.99 -6.68 21.87
C VAL A 560 -16.94 -7.15 20.76
N ASP A 561 -16.39 -7.41 19.59
CA ASP A 561 -17.19 -7.80 18.43
C ASP A 561 -17.67 -9.25 18.53
N ASP A 562 -18.81 -9.55 17.92
CA ASP A 562 -19.41 -10.90 17.92
C ASP A 562 -18.54 -11.94 17.19
N SER A 563 -17.62 -11.49 16.33
CA SER A 563 -16.60 -12.33 15.68
C SER A 563 -15.41 -12.72 16.58
N ALA A 564 -15.36 -12.24 17.82
CA ALA A 564 -14.33 -12.60 18.80
C ALA A 564 -14.25 -14.10 19.07
N GLN A 565 -13.02 -14.60 19.22
CA GLN A 565 -12.73 -16.04 19.35
C GLN A 565 -12.24 -16.38 20.76
N GLU A 566 -11.30 -15.63 21.31
CA GLU A 566 -10.70 -15.93 22.62
C GLU A 566 -11.66 -15.55 23.77
N ARG A 567 -12.25 -14.36 23.71
CA ARG A 567 -13.29 -13.85 24.64
C ARG A 567 -12.86 -13.84 26.10
N ALA A 568 -11.55 -13.97 26.36
CA ALA A 568 -11.00 -14.26 27.68
C ALA A 568 -10.68 -13.00 28.50
N GLN A 569 -10.48 -11.86 27.86
CA GLN A 569 -10.05 -10.62 28.50
C GLN A 569 -11.03 -9.48 28.24
N PRO A 570 -11.35 -8.65 29.25
CA PRO A 570 -12.09 -7.43 29.00
C PRO A 570 -11.22 -6.43 28.22
N VAL A 571 -11.86 -5.61 27.40
CA VAL A 571 -11.21 -4.56 26.61
C VAL A 571 -11.62 -3.18 27.13
N THR A 572 -10.68 -2.24 27.11
CA THR A 572 -10.94 -0.83 27.45
C THR A 572 -10.65 0.04 26.24
N PHE A 573 -11.61 0.89 25.88
CA PHE A 573 -11.50 1.86 24.81
C PHE A 573 -11.11 3.21 25.40
N LEU A 574 -10.19 3.90 24.75
CA LEU A 574 -9.71 5.22 25.15
C LEU A 574 -9.67 6.13 23.94
N VAL A 575 -10.09 7.38 24.14
CA VAL A 575 -10.01 8.43 23.12
C VAL A 575 -9.08 9.50 23.64
N TYR A 576 -8.02 9.79 22.89
CA TYR A 576 -7.10 10.88 23.14
C TYR A 576 -7.26 11.97 22.08
N GLY A 577 -6.97 13.22 22.44
CA GLY A 577 -6.81 14.34 21.52
C GLY A 577 -5.47 15.02 21.76
N ASP A 578 -4.64 15.10 20.72
CA ASP A 578 -3.28 15.66 20.77
C ASP A 578 -2.47 15.11 21.97
N GLY A 579 -2.57 13.79 22.20
CA GLY A 579 -1.87 13.06 23.27
C GLY A 579 -2.53 13.12 24.66
N LYS A 580 -3.64 13.86 24.82
CA LYS A 580 -4.36 13.99 26.12
C LYS A 580 -5.59 13.10 26.16
N LEU A 581 -5.78 12.36 27.25
CA LEU A 581 -6.96 11.50 27.43
C LEU A 581 -8.24 12.34 27.54
N LEU A 582 -9.23 12.04 26.70
CA LEU A 582 -10.53 12.73 26.65
C LEU A 582 -11.67 11.84 27.16
N ALA A 583 -11.66 10.54 26.85
CA ALA A 583 -12.64 9.59 27.36
C ALA A 583 -12.08 8.18 27.50
N THR A 584 -12.76 7.40 28.35
CA THR A 584 -12.51 5.98 28.56
C THR A 584 -13.82 5.23 28.72
N SER A 585 -13.92 4.03 28.16
CA SER A 585 -15.01 3.11 28.47
C SER A 585 -14.80 2.44 29.83
N ARG A 586 -15.83 1.80 30.37
CA ARG A 586 -15.60 0.74 31.37
C ARG A 586 -14.90 -0.45 30.69
N PRO A 587 -14.28 -1.38 31.44
CA PRO A 587 -13.85 -2.66 30.87
C PRO A 587 -15.07 -3.42 30.32
N LEU A 588 -15.06 -3.76 29.04
CA LEU A 588 -16.14 -4.44 28.34
C LEU A 588 -15.74 -5.88 28.01
N SER A 589 -16.61 -6.83 28.35
CA SER A 589 -16.44 -8.25 28.01
C SER A 589 -17.32 -8.65 26.83
N PHE A 590 -16.96 -9.75 26.16
CA PHE A 590 -17.78 -10.36 25.12
C PHE A 590 -19.24 -10.59 25.58
N GLY A 591 -20.20 -10.30 24.71
CA GLY A 591 -21.64 -10.45 24.98
C GLY A 591 -22.28 -9.32 25.79
N GLN A 592 -21.50 -8.32 26.25
CA GLN A 592 -22.07 -7.12 26.85
C GLN A 592 -22.60 -6.16 25.77
N PRO A 593 -23.69 -5.42 26.05
CA PRO A 593 -24.17 -4.41 25.13
C PRO A 593 -23.11 -3.32 24.90
N PRO A 594 -23.10 -2.69 23.71
CA PRO A 594 -22.13 -1.64 23.40
C PRO A 594 -22.26 -0.47 24.37
N GLN A 595 -21.12 0.19 24.65
CA GLN A 595 -21.09 1.44 25.38
C GLN A 595 -20.91 2.61 24.42
N ASP A 596 -21.75 3.64 24.53
CA ASP A 596 -21.56 4.86 23.76
C ASP A 596 -20.47 5.74 24.39
N LEU A 597 -19.59 6.25 23.54
CA LEU A 597 -18.58 7.26 23.85
C LEU A 597 -18.87 8.51 23.03
N GLY A 598 -18.76 9.67 23.67
CA GLY A 598 -18.88 10.97 23.03
C GLY A 598 -18.00 12.00 23.70
N VAL A 599 -17.17 12.70 22.93
CA VAL A 599 -16.21 13.69 23.46
C VAL A 599 -16.15 14.94 22.60
N GLU A 600 -15.88 16.06 23.25
CA GLU A 600 -15.56 17.35 22.65
C GLU A 600 -14.13 17.30 22.08
N VAL A 601 -13.96 17.76 20.84
CA VAL A 601 -12.69 17.67 20.09
C VAL A 601 -12.38 18.98 19.35
N SER A 602 -13.02 20.10 19.71
CA SER A 602 -12.73 21.39 19.09
C SER A 602 -11.27 21.76 19.30
N GLY A 603 -10.59 22.08 18.21
CA GLY A 603 -9.18 22.46 18.23
C GLY A 603 -8.21 21.29 18.37
N VAL A 604 -8.68 20.06 18.62
CA VAL A 604 -7.86 18.85 18.53
C VAL A 604 -7.46 18.63 17.08
N LYS A 605 -6.19 18.38 16.79
CA LYS A 605 -5.70 18.13 15.42
C LYS A 605 -5.65 16.64 15.09
N VAL A 606 -5.23 15.83 16.05
CA VAL A 606 -5.14 14.37 15.91
C VAL A 606 -5.87 13.72 17.08
N LEU A 607 -6.86 12.88 16.77
CA LEU A 607 -7.37 11.94 17.76
C LEU A 607 -6.57 10.65 17.72
N GLU A 608 -6.45 10.00 18.87
CA GLU A 608 -5.95 8.63 18.94
C GLU A 608 -7.01 7.74 19.60
N LEU A 609 -7.47 6.73 18.85
CA LEU A 609 -8.44 5.73 19.28
C LEU A 609 -7.67 4.48 19.71
N VAL A 610 -7.63 4.22 21.01
CA VAL A 610 -6.80 3.16 21.60
C VAL A 610 -7.69 2.09 22.21
N VAL A 611 -7.37 0.82 21.97
CA VAL A 611 -7.99 -0.31 22.65
C VAL A 611 -6.93 -1.09 23.41
N ARG A 612 -7.19 -1.43 24.68
CA ARG A 612 -6.25 -2.16 25.54
C ARG A 612 -6.90 -3.35 26.24
N THR A 613 -6.12 -4.43 26.40
CA THR A 613 -6.39 -5.51 27.36
C THR A 613 -5.46 -5.41 28.57
N PRO A 614 -5.80 -6.02 29.72
CA PRO A 614 -4.95 -6.03 30.90
C PRO A 614 -3.58 -6.71 30.69
N SER A 615 -3.55 -7.71 29.82
CA SER A 615 -2.36 -8.51 29.53
C SER A 615 -2.20 -8.70 28.01
N PRO A 616 -0.97 -8.88 27.50
CA PRO A 616 -0.77 -9.24 26.09
C PRO A 616 -1.54 -10.51 25.72
N SER A 617 -2.10 -10.54 24.51
CA SER A 617 -2.74 -11.72 23.92
C SER A 617 -1.98 -12.14 22.66
N ARG A 618 -1.86 -13.46 22.42
CA ARG A 618 -1.33 -14.01 21.16
C ARG A 618 -2.34 -13.95 20.01
N HIS A 619 -3.62 -13.95 20.35
CA HIS A 619 -4.74 -13.82 19.41
C HIS A 619 -5.66 -12.73 19.96
N PRO A 620 -5.36 -11.45 19.71
CA PRO A 620 -6.21 -10.37 20.18
C PRO A 620 -7.61 -10.51 19.55
N ASP A 621 -8.65 -10.28 20.36
CA ASP A 621 -10.02 -10.33 19.86
C ASP A 621 -10.34 -9.11 18.98
N PRO A 622 -11.12 -9.29 17.91
CA PRO A 622 -11.84 -8.22 17.23
C PRO A 622 -12.68 -7.38 18.18
N VAL A 623 -12.59 -6.08 17.97
CA VAL A 623 -13.33 -5.06 18.70
C VAL A 623 -13.85 -4.02 17.71
N THR A 624 -14.97 -3.41 18.07
CA THR A 624 -15.71 -2.56 17.15
C THR A 624 -15.84 -1.14 17.70
N TRP A 625 -15.47 -0.16 16.86
CA TRP A 625 -15.85 1.24 16.98
C TRP A 625 -17.05 1.49 16.06
N GLY A 626 -18.23 1.07 16.49
CA GLY A 626 -19.47 1.15 15.72
C GLY A 626 -19.96 2.59 15.58
N ASP A 627 -20.46 2.95 14.40
CA ASP A 627 -20.92 4.29 14.03
C ASP A 627 -19.91 5.41 14.38
N ALA A 628 -18.60 5.08 14.38
CA ALA A 628 -17.55 6.03 14.72
C ALA A 628 -17.58 7.23 13.77
N ALA A 629 -17.76 8.43 14.30
CA ALA A 629 -18.03 9.64 13.51
C ALA A 629 -17.45 10.92 14.12
N LEU A 630 -17.19 11.89 13.25
CA LEU A 630 -16.87 13.27 13.60
C LEU A 630 -18.01 14.21 13.20
N HIS A 631 -18.39 15.12 14.09
CA HIS A 631 -19.53 16.04 13.94
C HIS A 631 -19.09 17.51 14.04
N ARG A 632 -19.75 18.39 13.28
CA ARG A 632 -19.42 19.82 13.16
C ARG A 632 -19.95 20.68 14.30
#